data_AF-Q8WRD7-F1
#
_entry.id   AF-Q8WRD7-F1
#
_cell.length_a   1.000
_cell.length_b   1.000
_cell.length_c   1.000
_cell.angle_alpha   90.00
_cell.angle_beta   90.00
_cell.angle_gamma   90.00
#
_symmetry.space_group_name_H-M   'P 1'
#
loop_
_entity.id
_entity.type
_entity.pdbx_description
1 polymer ?
#
loop_
_entity_poly.entity_id
_entity_poly.type
_entity_poly.pdbx_seq_one_letter_code
_entity_poly.pdbx_strand_id
1 'polypeptide(L)'
;MKFGSWTYNGNQVDLRHIDQSQGRNRVDVGIDLSEFYLSVEWDLLEVPAIRNEEFYSCCSESYTDITFNIKMRRKTLFYTV
;
A
#
# COMPACT_ATOMS: atom_id res chain seq x y z
N MET A 1 3.63 1.64 -3.39
CA MET A 1 2.61 1.89 -4.42
C MET A 1 1.49 2.71 -3.79
N LYS A 2 0.95 3.73 -4.47
CA LYS A 2 -0.08 4.64 -3.93
C LYS A 2 -1.32 4.56 -4.82
N PHE A 3 -2.47 4.20 -4.26
CA PHE A 3 -3.75 4.13 -4.96
C PHE A 3 -4.71 5.15 -4.35
N GLY A 4 -5.39 5.90 -5.20
CA GLY A 4 -6.34 6.92 -4.78
C GLY A 4 -7.31 7.25 -5.90
N SER A 5 -8.43 7.86 -5.53
CA SER A 5 -9.36 8.44 -6.50
C SER A 5 -8.72 9.68 -7.14
N TRP A 6 -8.80 9.79 -8.47
CA TRP A 6 -8.33 10.96 -9.20
C TRP A 6 -9.35 12.11 -9.17
N THR A 7 -10.63 11.78 -9.37
CA THR A 7 -11.69 12.79 -9.58
C THR A 7 -12.48 13.11 -8.31
N TYR A 8 -12.79 12.08 -7.51
CA TYR A 8 -13.63 12.23 -6.32
C TYR A 8 -12.79 12.51 -5.08
N ASN A 9 -13.31 13.38 -4.22
CA ASN A 9 -12.72 13.72 -2.92
C ASN A 9 -13.18 12.75 -1.80
N GLY A 10 -12.61 12.90 -0.60
CA GLY A 10 -12.88 12.05 0.57
C GLY A 10 -14.31 12.12 1.10
N ASN A 11 -15.04 13.19 0.79
CA ASN A 11 -16.46 13.33 1.15
C ASN A 11 -17.39 12.57 0.18
N GLN A 12 -16.93 12.30 -1.04
CA GLN A 12 -17.69 11.59 -2.06
C GLN A 12 -17.36 10.10 -2.09
N VAL A 13 -16.08 9.76 -1.94
CA VAL A 13 -15.59 8.38 -1.98
C VAL A 13 -14.65 8.14 -0.80
N ASP A 14 -15.06 7.25 0.09
CA ASP A 14 -14.21 6.75 1.18
C ASP A 14 -13.51 5.46 0.76
N LEU A 15 -12.22 5.55 0.44
CA LEU A 15 -11.38 4.40 0.12
C LEU A 15 -10.93 3.71 1.41
N ARG A 16 -11.24 2.41 1.52
CA ARG A 16 -10.87 1.58 2.67
C ARG A 16 -10.30 0.25 2.24
N HIS A 17 -9.30 -0.23 2.97
CA HIS A 17 -8.76 -1.57 2.77
C HIS A 17 -9.75 -2.60 3.33
N ILE A 18 -9.89 -3.76 2.69
CA ILE A 18 -10.85 -4.80 3.10
C ILE A 18 -10.62 -5.28 4.55
N ASP A 19 -9.36 -5.48 4.92
CA ASP A 19 -8.95 -5.87 6.28
C ASP A 19 -8.76 -4.69 7.25
N GLN A 20 -9.20 -3.49 6.89
CA GLN A 20 -9.04 -2.31 7.75
C GLN A 20 -9.98 -2.36 8.95
N SER A 21 -9.41 -2.55 10.15
CA SER A 21 -10.16 -2.45 11.41
C SER A 21 -10.63 -1.01 11.68
N GLN A 22 -11.80 -0.85 12.32
CA GLN A 22 -12.28 0.48 12.73
C GLN A 22 -11.27 1.17 13.65
N GLY A 23 -10.96 2.44 13.36
CA GLY A 23 -10.00 3.23 14.12
C GLY A 23 -8.53 2.95 13.81
N ARG A 24 -8.21 2.02 12.90
CA ARG A 24 -6.83 1.74 12.49
C ARG A 24 -6.64 2.10 11.01
N ASN A 25 -5.64 2.92 10.72
CA ASN A 25 -5.28 3.29 9.34
C ASN A 25 -4.24 2.36 8.72
N ARG A 26 -3.63 1.47 9.51
CA ARG A 26 -2.60 0.54 9.06
C ARG A 26 -3.12 -0.89 9.05
N VAL A 27 -2.90 -1.58 7.94
CA VAL A 27 -3.07 -3.03 7.79
C VAL A 27 -1.68 -3.64 7.63
N ASP A 28 -1.36 -4.63 8.45
CA ASP A 28 0.00 -5.19 8.51
C ASP A 28 0.30 -6.10 7.30
N VAL A 29 -0.70 -6.85 6.82
CA VAL A 29 -0.65 -7.62 5.57
C VAL A 29 -1.65 -6.99 4.60
N GLY A 30 -1.16 -6.07 3.76
CA GLY A 30 -2.00 -5.31 2.83
C GLY A 30 -2.16 -5.95 1.45
N ILE A 31 -1.44 -7.02 1.14
CA ILE A 31 -1.52 -7.68 -0.16
C ILE A 31 -1.79 -9.15 0.09
N ASP A 32 -2.76 -9.72 -0.63
CA ASP A 32 -2.94 -11.16 -0.64
C ASP A 32 -1.78 -11.82 -1.38
N LEU A 33 -1.08 -12.72 -0.69
CA LEU A 33 0.08 -13.44 -1.19
C LEU A 33 -0.24 -14.91 -1.48
N SER A 34 -1.52 -15.32 -1.42
CA SER A 34 -1.96 -16.69 -1.67
C SER A 34 -1.49 -17.25 -3.03
N GLU A 35 -1.48 -16.42 -4.07
CA GLU A 35 -1.04 -16.76 -5.43
C GLU A 35 0.34 -16.15 -5.78
N PHE A 36 1.12 -15.71 -4.79
CA PHE A 36 2.41 -15.08 -5.04
C PHE A 36 3.46 -16.10 -5.51
N TYR A 37 4.02 -15.88 -6.70
CA TYR A 37 5.14 -16.66 -7.21
C TYR A 37 6.48 -16.14 -6.65
N LEU A 38 7.24 -17.02 -6.01
CA LEU A 38 8.52 -16.67 -5.38
C LEU A 38 9.56 -16.25 -6.41
N SER A 39 10.12 -15.06 -6.22
CA SER A 39 11.23 -14.57 -7.05
C SER A 39 12.55 -15.25 -6.67
N VAL A 40 13.37 -15.51 -7.69
CA VAL A 40 14.73 -16.06 -7.53
C VAL A 40 15.72 -15.00 -7.02
N GLU A 41 15.43 -13.72 -7.27
CA GLU A 41 16.33 -12.60 -6.94
C GLU A 41 15.92 -11.84 -5.69
N TRP A 42 14.64 -11.88 -5.31
CA TRP A 42 14.09 -11.04 -4.25
C TRP A 42 13.31 -11.86 -3.22
N ASP A 43 13.58 -11.60 -1.94
CA ASP A 43 12.75 -12.00 -0.81
C ASP A 43 11.74 -10.88 -0.51
N LEU A 44 10.47 -11.24 -0.36
CA LEU A 44 9.44 -10.36 0.16
C LEU A 44 9.45 -10.42 1.70
N LEU A 45 9.72 -9.30 2.37
CA LEU A 45 9.81 -9.24 3.83
C LEU A 45 8.48 -8.88 4.48
N GLU A 46 7.86 -7.79 4.02
CA GLU A 46 6.56 -7.33 4.51
C GLU A 46 5.87 -6.43 3.47
N VAL A 47 4.55 -6.35 3.57
CA VAL A 47 3.69 -5.59 2.64
C VAL A 47 2.57 -4.83 3.37
N PRO A 48 2.88 -3.94 4.33
CA PRO A 48 1.84 -3.17 5.00
C PRO A 48 1.14 -2.19 4.07
N ALA A 49 -0.16 -1.99 4.30
CA ALA A 49 -0.97 -0.94 3.68
C ALA A 49 -1.32 0.14 4.71
N ILE A 50 -1.27 1.40 4.28
CA ILE A 50 -1.60 2.57 5.13
C ILE A 50 -2.60 3.43 4.38
N ARG A 51 -3.74 3.72 5.00
CA ARG A 51 -4.70 4.72 4.54
C ARG A 51 -4.25 6.11 4.98
N ASN A 52 -4.13 7.02 4.04
CA ASN A 52 -3.83 8.43 4.28
C ASN A 52 -4.99 9.31 3.84
N GLU A 53 -5.06 10.48 4.44
CA GLU A 53 -5.98 11.54 4.06
C GLU A 53 -5.16 12.82 3.92
N GLU A 54 -5.05 13.30 2.70
CA GLU A 54 -4.12 14.36 2.31
C GLU A 54 -4.89 15.54 1.72
N PHE A 55 -4.39 16.75 1.99
CA PHE A 55 -4.88 17.98 1.39
C PHE A 55 -3.86 18.49 0.37
N TYR A 56 -4.26 18.56 -0.88
CA TYR A 56 -3.39 19.06 -1.95
C TYR A 56 -3.52 20.57 -2.10
N SER A 57 -2.45 21.25 -2.52
CA SER A 57 -2.44 22.72 -2.65
C SER A 57 -3.44 23.28 -3.68
N CYS A 58 -3.95 22.46 -4.59
CA CYS A 58 -4.90 22.88 -5.61
C CYS A 58 -6.36 22.92 -5.11
N CYS A 59 -6.68 22.24 -4.01
CA CYS A 59 -8.06 22.03 -3.57
C CYS A 59 -8.18 22.18 -2.05
N SER A 60 -9.36 22.57 -1.57
CA SER A 60 -9.63 22.70 -0.12
C SER A 60 -10.08 21.39 0.52
N GLU A 61 -10.48 20.43 -0.33
CA GLU A 61 -11.04 19.15 0.04
C GLU A 61 -9.94 18.11 0.30
N SER A 62 -10.22 17.17 1.23
CA SER A 62 -9.33 16.05 1.48
C SER A 62 -9.47 14.99 0.39
N TYR A 63 -8.37 14.32 0.09
CA TYR A 63 -8.33 13.16 -0.79
C TYR A 63 -7.81 11.96 0.00
N THR A 64 -8.51 10.85 -0.11
CA THR A 64 -8.12 9.59 0.54
C THR A 64 -7.26 8.76 -0.42
N ASP A 65 -6.19 8.18 0.11
CA ASP A 65 -5.36 7.23 -0.61
C ASP A 65 -4.96 6.05 0.28
N ILE A 66 -4.59 4.93 -0.35
CA ILE A 66 -4.03 3.76 0.30
C ILE A 66 -2.64 3.52 -0.30
N THR A 67 -1.63 3.57 0.55
CA THR A 67 -0.24 3.34 0.21
C THR A 67 0.23 1.97 0.69
N PHE A 68 0.63 1.12 -0.24
CA PHE A 68 1.24 -0.18 -0.01
C PHE A 68 2.75 -0.05 -0.01
N ASN A 69 3.38 -0.36 1.12
CA ASN A 69 4.83 -0.34 1.28
C ASN A 69 5.37 -1.75 1.15
N ILE A 70 5.98 -2.07 0.02
CA ILE A 70 6.58 -3.38 -0.22
C ILE A 70 8.04 -3.33 0.22
N LYS A 71 8.38 -4.05 1.30
CA LYS A 71 9.77 -4.22 1.72
C LYS A 71 10.32 -5.52 1.13
N MET A 72 11.36 -5.39 0.32
CA MET A 72 12.03 -6.52 -0.32
C MET A 72 13.52 -6.52 0.01
N ARG A 73 14.12 -7.71 0.03
CA ARG A 73 15.55 -7.93 0.19
C ARG A 73 16.10 -8.68 -1.01
N ARG A 74 17.23 -8.23 -1.55
CA ARG A 74 17.92 -8.93 -2.64
C ARG A 74 18.59 -10.22 -2.12
N LYS A 75 18.41 -11.33 -2.84
CA LYS A 75 19.14 -12.59 -2.62
C LYS A 75 20.56 -12.47 -3.20
N THR A 76 21.57 -12.89 -2.46
CA THR A 76 22.99 -12.68 -2.82
C THR A 76 23.62 -13.81 -3.63
N LEU A 77 22.92 -14.94 -3.81
CA LEU A 77 23.48 -16.18 -4.39
C LEU A 77 24.04 -16.04 -5.81
N PHE A 78 23.55 -15.10 -6.63
CA PHE A 78 24.02 -14.89 -8.00
C PHE A 78 25.12 -13.84 -8.15
N TYR A 79 25.54 -13.17 -7.08
CA TYR A 79 26.51 -12.06 -7.12
C TYR A 79 27.80 -12.36 -6.34
N THR A 80 28.04 -13.63 -5.97
CA THR A 80 29.19 -14.06 -5.17
C THR A 80 30.24 -14.85 -5.98
N VAL A 81 30.30 -14.66 -7.30
CA VAL A 81 31.37 -15.21 -8.16
C VAL A 81 32.16 -14.09 -8.79
#